data_AF-N9BCZ2-F1
#
_entry.id   AF-N9BCZ2-F1
#
_cell.length_a   1.000
_cell.length_b   1.000
_cell.length_c   1.000
_cell.angle_alpha   90.00
_cell.angle_beta   90.00
_cell.angle_gamma   90.00
#
_symmetry.space_group_name_H-M   'P 1'
#
loop_
_entity.id
_entity.type
_entity.pdbx_description
1 polymer ?
#
loop_
_entity_poly.entity_id
_entity_poly.type
_entity_poly.pdbx_seq_one_letter_code
_entity_poly.pdbx_strand_id
1 'polypeptide(L)'
;MLERFEAIECFSSSVLTSLPEKLILKDDPDVAIFYNLILIRLLTGNLDIYCNKEELNLEQRFNFYELPGSIQPLNQNLGGYFNITNQELADCISANVNRALYKELFFEFCSYFFAKQKGNNETAFIHIYRILERISYAFPLIWASKQNDYYGTFDKLKKFFEKKDAKELNAFKMFLSSFLGSTLLSVNSEINLFSVEDDWKALHYQSLISLIGEDNAESFLENERVTIKNNLVIDLIVNVRNKYFHALTGKDQSFTSEHLICPNEFFECINSVCISWLAFIVVEVIKTDLRV
;
A
#
# COMPACT_ATOMS: atom_id res chain seq x y z
N MET A 1 -6.70 -26.82 -3.11
CA MET A 1 -7.51 -25.68 -3.58
C MET A 1 -6.51 -24.74 -4.23
N LEU A 2 -6.64 -24.47 -5.53
CA LEU A 2 -5.74 -23.52 -6.21
C LEU A 2 -5.92 -22.13 -5.60
N GLU A 3 -4.81 -21.47 -5.26
CA GLU A 3 -4.84 -20.08 -4.79
C GLU A 3 -5.32 -19.18 -5.94
N ARG A 4 -5.94 -18.02 -5.64
CA ARG A 4 -6.47 -17.15 -6.71
C ARG A 4 -5.34 -16.55 -7.56
N PHE A 5 -4.21 -16.24 -6.94
CA PHE A 5 -3.09 -15.56 -7.56
C PHE A 5 -1.79 -16.31 -7.29
N GLU A 6 -0.90 -16.29 -8.28
CA GLU A 6 0.45 -16.88 -8.20
C GLU A 6 1.50 -15.83 -8.59
N ALA A 7 2.65 -15.92 -7.93
CA ALA A 7 3.80 -15.07 -8.19
C ALA A 7 4.63 -15.70 -9.32
N ILE A 8 4.86 -14.95 -10.40
CA ILE A 8 5.63 -15.40 -11.56
C ILE A 8 7.02 -14.74 -11.56
N GLU A 9 8.04 -15.56 -11.79
CA GLU A 9 9.41 -15.10 -12.00
C GLU A 9 9.54 -14.37 -13.34
N CYS A 10 10.00 -13.11 -13.29
CA CYS A 10 10.13 -12.24 -14.45
C CYS A 10 11.60 -12.00 -14.87
N PHE A 11 12.58 -12.44 -14.06
CA PHE A 11 13.98 -12.34 -14.42
C PHE A 11 14.39 -13.42 -15.43
N SER A 12 15.33 -13.08 -16.32
CA SER A 12 15.87 -14.04 -17.27
C SER A 12 16.77 -15.07 -16.58
N SER A 13 16.95 -16.25 -17.19
CA SER A 13 17.79 -17.32 -16.62
C SER A 13 19.21 -16.86 -16.29
N SER A 14 19.80 -15.96 -17.08
CA SER A 14 21.14 -15.41 -16.82
C SER A 14 21.19 -14.57 -15.53
N VAL A 15 20.11 -13.85 -15.22
CA VAL A 15 19.97 -13.09 -13.98
C VAL A 15 19.76 -14.03 -12.81
N LEU A 16 18.91 -15.05 -12.97
CA LEU A 16 18.66 -16.03 -11.92
C LEU A 16 19.93 -16.75 -11.48
N THR A 17 20.87 -17.01 -12.41
CA THR A 17 22.16 -17.63 -12.04
C THR A 17 23.08 -16.76 -11.18
N SER A 18 22.86 -15.44 -11.11
CA SER A 18 23.65 -14.53 -10.27
C SER A 18 22.98 -14.18 -8.94
N LEU A 19 21.69 -14.52 -8.77
CA LEU A 19 20.95 -14.29 -7.53
C LEU A 19 21.19 -15.42 -6.52
N PRO A 20 21.27 -15.11 -5.21
CA PRO A 20 21.20 -16.13 -4.17
C PRO A 20 19.93 -16.97 -4.30
N GLU A 21 20.02 -18.27 -4.04
CA GLU A 21 18.94 -19.24 -4.26
C GLU A 21 17.62 -18.88 -3.54
N LYS A 22 17.70 -18.27 -2.35
CA LYS A 22 16.51 -17.83 -1.59
C LYS A 22 15.78 -16.66 -2.21
N LEU A 23 16.40 -15.90 -3.12
CA LEU A 23 15.78 -14.76 -3.80
C LEU A 23 15.07 -15.15 -5.11
N ILE A 24 15.28 -16.39 -5.55
CA ILE A 24 14.69 -16.96 -6.77
C ILE A 24 13.32 -17.53 -6.42
N LEU A 25 12.29 -17.20 -7.22
CA LEU A 25 10.98 -17.81 -7.07
C LEU A 25 11.01 -19.19 -7.71
N LYS A 26 10.72 -20.22 -6.91
CA LYS A 26 10.66 -21.60 -7.37
C LYS A 26 9.21 -22.05 -7.44
N ASP A 27 8.86 -22.67 -8.57
CA ASP A 27 7.60 -23.38 -8.75
C ASP A 27 7.77 -24.82 -8.28
N ASP A 28 8.00 -24.99 -6.97
CA ASP A 28 8.19 -26.27 -6.33
C ASP A 28 7.36 -26.31 -5.03
N PRO A 29 6.38 -27.22 -4.91
CA PRO A 29 5.51 -27.31 -3.74
C PRO A 29 6.27 -27.68 -2.46
N ASP A 30 7.45 -28.27 -2.55
CA ASP A 30 8.29 -28.64 -1.41
C ASP A 30 9.18 -27.48 -0.94
N VAL A 31 9.23 -26.38 -1.69
CA VAL A 31 9.99 -25.17 -1.33
C VAL A 31 9.11 -24.20 -0.55
N ALA A 32 9.64 -23.75 0.60
CA ALA A 32 8.96 -22.75 1.40
C ALA A 32 8.82 -21.42 0.65
N ILE A 33 7.59 -20.94 0.47
CA ILE A 33 7.31 -19.65 -0.17
C ILE A 33 7.74 -18.50 0.74
N PHE A 34 8.44 -17.48 0.24
CA PHE A 34 8.86 -16.32 1.03
C PHE A 34 7.96 -15.11 0.75
N TYR A 35 6.82 -14.99 1.45
CA TYR A 35 5.84 -13.92 1.15
C TYR A 35 6.36 -12.49 1.40
N ASN A 36 7.31 -12.30 2.32
CA ASN A 36 8.03 -11.05 2.49
C ASN A 36 8.83 -10.68 1.23
N LEU A 37 9.59 -11.62 0.66
CA LEU A 37 10.30 -11.42 -0.61
C LEU A 37 9.33 -11.14 -1.76
N ILE A 38 8.26 -11.92 -1.87
CA ILE A 38 7.24 -11.75 -2.91
C ILE A 38 6.63 -10.35 -2.82
N LEU A 39 6.29 -9.87 -1.62
CA LEU A 39 5.82 -8.50 -1.41
C LEU A 39 6.85 -7.46 -1.82
N ILE A 40 8.11 -7.59 -1.40
CA ILE A 40 9.18 -6.67 -1.80
C ILE A 40 9.25 -6.60 -3.32
N ARG A 41 9.32 -7.75 -4.00
CA ARG A 41 9.41 -7.81 -5.46
C ARG A 41 8.16 -7.25 -6.13
N LEU A 42 6.98 -7.56 -5.62
CA LEU A 42 5.72 -7.03 -6.13
C LEU A 42 5.64 -5.51 -6.02
N LEU A 43 6.00 -4.94 -4.88
CA LEU A 43 5.87 -3.51 -4.61
C LEU A 43 6.99 -2.68 -5.24
N THR A 44 8.10 -3.30 -5.65
CA THR A 44 9.26 -2.61 -6.25
C THR A 44 9.34 -2.73 -7.77
N GLY A 45 8.41 -3.40 -8.46
CA GLY A 45 8.51 -3.52 -9.93
C GLY A 45 9.06 -4.84 -10.47
N ASN A 46 9.29 -5.85 -9.62
CA ASN A 46 10.15 -7.00 -9.91
C ASN A 46 9.42 -8.36 -9.83
N LEU A 47 8.11 -8.37 -10.11
CA LEU A 47 7.29 -9.58 -10.06
C LEU A 47 6.14 -9.51 -11.09
N ASP A 48 5.82 -10.64 -11.71
CA ASP A 48 4.56 -10.80 -12.46
C ASP A 48 3.53 -11.58 -11.64
N ILE A 49 2.24 -11.34 -11.89
CA ILE A 49 1.16 -12.02 -11.19
C ILE A 49 0.32 -12.81 -12.19
N TYR A 50 0.05 -14.07 -11.90
CA TYR A 50 -0.95 -14.87 -12.62
C TYR A 50 -2.25 -14.92 -11.82
N CYS A 51 -3.39 -14.68 -12.47
CA CYS A 51 -4.71 -14.90 -11.89
C CYS A 51 -5.27 -16.23 -12.40
N ASN A 52 -5.26 -17.26 -11.56
CA ASN A 52 -5.71 -18.61 -11.91
C ASN A 52 -7.17 -18.67 -12.37
N LYS A 53 -8.04 -17.85 -11.74
CA LYS A 53 -9.47 -17.85 -12.05
C LYS A 53 -9.78 -17.31 -13.45
N GLU A 54 -9.02 -16.32 -13.89
CA GLU A 54 -9.28 -15.55 -15.11
C GLU A 54 -8.22 -15.83 -16.19
N GLU A 55 -7.28 -16.75 -15.89
CA GLU A 55 -6.16 -17.17 -16.73
C GLU A 55 -5.39 -16.00 -17.36
N LEU A 56 -5.12 -14.96 -16.56
CA LEU A 56 -4.52 -13.70 -17.01
C LEU A 56 -3.21 -13.39 -16.29
N ASN A 57 -2.20 -13.00 -17.07
CA ASN A 57 -0.95 -12.44 -16.57
C ASN A 57 -1.06 -10.91 -16.40
N LEU A 58 -0.57 -10.41 -15.27
CA LEU A 58 -0.39 -9.00 -14.99
C LEU A 58 1.10 -8.73 -14.80
N GLU A 59 1.65 -7.89 -15.69
CA GLU A 59 3.01 -7.41 -15.54
C GLU A 59 3.07 -6.27 -14.54
N GLN A 60 3.83 -6.45 -13.46
CA GLN A 60 4.06 -5.39 -12.48
C GLN A 60 5.48 -4.85 -12.68
N ARG A 61 5.58 -3.60 -13.17
CA ARG A 61 6.86 -2.88 -13.36
C ARG A 61 6.90 -1.51 -12.67
N PHE A 62 5.89 -1.21 -11.85
CA PHE A 62 5.77 0.07 -11.17
C PHE A 62 6.38 -0.05 -9.78
N ASN A 63 7.41 0.74 -9.50
CA ASN A 63 8.02 0.82 -8.19
C ASN A 63 7.17 1.73 -7.29
N PHE A 64 6.38 1.12 -6.41
CA PHE A 64 5.55 1.79 -5.41
C PHE A 64 6.31 2.12 -4.12
N TYR A 65 7.55 1.65 -3.97
CA TYR A 65 8.41 1.99 -2.83
C TYR A 65 9.07 3.37 -2.99
N GLU A 66 9.26 3.84 -4.23
CA GLU A 66 9.64 5.23 -4.45
C GLU A 66 8.45 6.18 -4.26
N LEU A 67 8.71 7.37 -3.73
CA LEU A 67 7.71 8.40 -3.50
C LEU A 67 8.15 9.71 -4.20
N PRO A 68 7.50 10.11 -5.30
CA PRO A 68 6.42 9.43 -6.01
C PRO A 68 6.90 8.15 -6.72
N GLY A 69 6.00 7.18 -6.87
CA GLY A 69 6.33 5.93 -7.55
C GLY A 69 6.55 6.11 -9.05
N SER A 70 7.30 5.19 -9.66
CA SER A 70 7.69 5.30 -11.06
C SER A 70 7.74 3.94 -11.75
N ILE A 71 7.54 3.89 -13.06
CA ILE A 71 7.83 2.69 -13.85
C ILE A 71 9.34 2.53 -13.93
N GLN A 72 9.84 1.35 -13.58
CA GLN A 72 11.26 1.06 -13.62
C GLN A 72 11.56 -0.23 -14.40
N PRO A 73 12.73 -0.34 -15.04
CA PRO A 73 13.20 -1.61 -15.55
C PRO A 73 13.41 -2.58 -14.38
N LEU A 74 13.39 -3.88 -14.70
CA LEU A 74 13.69 -4.94 -13.75
C LEU A 74 15.05 -4.70 -13.08
N ASN A 75 15.04 -4.60 -11.75
CA ASN A 75 16.21 -4.35 -10.92
C ASN A 75 16.69 -5.64 -10.26
N GLN A 76 17.88 -6.08 -10.65
CA GLN A 76 18.51 -7.29 -10.14
C GLN A 76 19.13 -7.08 -8.75
N ASN A 77 19.38 -5.83 -8.36
CA ASN A 77 19.92 -5.48 -7.04
C ASN A 77 18.77 -5.27 -6.04
N LEU A 78 18.09 -6.36 -5.68
CA LEU A 78 16.99 -6.35 -4.71
C LEU A 78 17.43 -5.85 -3.32
N GLY A 79 18.64 -6.19 -2.89
CA GLY A 79 19.22 -5.67 -1.64
C GLY A 79 19.44 -4.15 -1.66
N GLY A 80 19.65 -3.58 -2.85
CA GLY A 80 19.89 -2.16 -3.06
C GLY A 80 18.75 -1.27 -2.56
N TYR A 81 17.50 -1.74 -2.59
CA TYR A 81 16.35 -1.01 -2.01
C TYR A 81 16.50 -0.76 -0.50
N PHE A 82 17.33 -1.55 0.18
CA PHE A 82 17.57 -1.44 1.61
C PHE A 82 19.01 -1.02 1.95
N ASN A 83 19.80 -0.61 0.94
CA ASN A 83 21.23 -0.30 1.07
C ASN A 83 22.10 -1.48 1.56
N ILE A 84 21.73 -2.70 1.15
CA ILE A 84 22.51 -3.92 1.41
C ILE A 84 22.75 -4.70 0.12
N THR A 85 23.55 -5.76 0.18
CA THR A 85 23.76 -6.70 -0.91
C THR A 85 22.60 -7.70 -1.04
N ASN A 86 22.47 -8.32 -2.22
CA ASN A 86 21.53 -9.43 -2.41
C ASN A 86 21.83 -10.62 -1.47
N GLN A 87 23.10 -10.86 -1.14
CA GLN A 87 23.46 -11.95 -0.22
C GLN A 87 22.95 -11.66 1.20
N GLU A 88 23.18 -10.45 1.70
CA GLU A 88 22.66 -10.02 3.01
C GLU A 88 21.12 -10.10 3.06
N LEU A 89 20.45 -9.71 1.97
CA LEU A 89 18.99 -9.80 1.89
C LEU A 89 18.52 -11.27 1.96
N ALA A 90 19.20 -12.16 1.25
CA ALA A 90 18.92 -13.60 1.26
C ALA A 90 19.13 -14.22 2.65
N ASP A 91 20.12 -13.73 3.39
CA ASP A 91 20.41 -14.20 4.75
C ASP A 91 19.33 -13.74 5.75
N CYS A 92 18.74 -12.57 5.54
CA CYS A 92 17.67 -12.01 6.37
C CYS A 92 16.27 -12.58 6.08
N ILE A 93 15.97 -12.94 4.83
CA ILE A 93 14.65 -13.43 4.45
C ILE A 93 14.35 -14.79 5.09
N SER A 94 13.16 -14.89 5.70
CA SER A 94 12.64 -16.10 6.34
C SER A 94 11.18 -16.36 5.97
N ALA A 95 10.85 -17.62 5.68
CA ALA A 95 9.49 -18.04 5.29
C ALA A 95 8.48 -18.05 6.46
N ASN A 96 8.97 -18.04 7.71
CA ASN A 96 8.16 -18.23 8.91
C ASN A 96 7.81 -16.92 9.63
N VAL A 97 8.48 -15.82 9.31
CA VAL A 97 8.28 -14.53 9.98
C VAL A 97 7.01 -13.87 9.44
N ASN A 98 6.02 -13.64 10.32
CA ASN A 98 4.74 -12.99 10.00
C ASN A 98 4.06 -13.51 8.72
N ARG A 99 4.26 -14.80 8.43
CA ARG A 99 3.89 -15.44 7.16
C ARG A 99 2.45 -15.20 6.77
N ALA A 100 1.52 -15.40 7.72
CA ALA A 100 0.09 -15.28 7.47
C ALA A 100 -0.28 -13.84 7.06
N LEU A 101 0.27 -12.84 7.76
CA LEU A 101 0.07 -11.43 7.43
C LEU A 101 0.60 -11.11 6.03
N TYR A 102 1.85 -11.47 5.73
CA TYR A 102 2.44 -11.16 4.42
C TYR A 102 1.75 -11.88 3.28
N LYS A 103 1.27 -13.11 3.50
CA LYS A 103 0.42 -13.83 2.55
C LYS A 103 -0.88 -13.09 2.29
N GLU A 104 -1.57 -12.66 3.35
CA GLU A 104 -2.80 -11.89 3.22
C GLU A 104 -2.60 -10.55 2.49
N LEU A 105 -1.54 -9.82 2.82
CA LEU A 105 -1.20 -8.58 2.14
C LEU A 105 -0.91 -8.81 0.65
N PHE A 106 -0.13 -9.85 0.32
CA PHE A 106 0.14 -10.22 -1.07
C PHE A 106 -1.14 -10.39 -1.87
N PHE A 107 -2.14 -11.10 -1.33
CA PHE A 107 -3.41 -11.29 -2.04
C PHE A 107 -4.25 -10.03 -2.19
N GLU A 108 -4.22 -9.08 -1.25
CA GLU A 108 -4.93 -7.81 -1.43
C GLU A 108 -4.23 -6.93 -2.45
N PHE A 109 -2.90 -6.87 -2.44
CA PHE A 109 -2.15 -6.15 -3.47
C PHE A 109 -2.41 -6.74 -4.86
N CYS A 110 -2.38 -8.08 -5.01
CA CYS A 110 -2.75 -8.73 -6.27
C CYS A 110 -4.18 -8.40 -6.68
N SER A 111 -5.12 -8.41 -5.73
CA SER A 111 -6.52 -8.09 -6.02
C SER A 111 -6.70 -6.63 -6.42
N TYR A 112 -5.97 -5.71 -5.80
CA TYR A 112 -5.91 -4.30 -6.19
C TYR A 112 -5.40 -4.16 -7.63
N PHE A 113 -4.22 -4.71 -7.94
CA PHE A 113 -3.62 -4.59 -9.27
C PHE A 113 -4.51 -5.20 -10.35
N PHE A 114 -5.11 -6.36 -10.07
CA PHE A 114 -6.03 -7.01 -10.99
C PHE A 114 -7.30 -6.19 -11.22
N ALA A 115 -7.91 -5.64 -10.17
CA ALA A 115 -9.09 -4.79 -10.29
C ALA A 115 -8.76 -3.51 -11.07
N LYS A 116 -7.61 -2.89 -10.81
CA LYS A 116 -7.13 -1.71 -11.53
C LYS A 116 -6.89 -2.02 -13.02
N GLN A 117 -6.28 -3.15 -13.35
CA GLN A 117 -6.06 -3.57 -14.75
C GLN A 117 -7.38 -3.77 -15.51
N LYS A 118 -8.42 -4.23 -14.82
CA LYS A 118 -9.78 -4.36 -15.39
C LYS A 118 -10.56 -3.05 -15.43
N GLY A 119 -9.96 -1.93 -15.02
CA GLY A 119 -10.63 -0.62 -14.97
C GLY A 119 -11.67 -0.50 -13.86
N ASN A 120 -11.69 -1.42 -12.88
CA ASN A 120 -12.61 -1.39 -11.74
C ASN A 120 -11.92 -0.75 -10.52
N ASN A 121 -11.83 0.58 -10.56
CA ASN A 121 -11.15 1.39 -9.57
C ASN A 121 -11.88 1.41 -8.22
N GLU A 122 -13.20 1.27 -8.18
CA GLU A 122 -13.95 1.18 -6.92
C GLU A 122 -13.59 -0.10 -6.16
N THR A 123 -13.54 -1.23 -6.87
CA THR A 123 -13.11 -2.51 -6.29
C THR A 123 -11.64 -2.47 -5.89
N ALA A 124 -10.80 -1.82 -6.69
CA ALA A 124 -9.41 -1.61 -6.34
C ALA A 124 -9.29 -0.85 -5.01
N PHE A 125 -10.08 0.21 -4.80
CA PHE A 125 -10.09 0.95 -3.53
C PHE A 125 -10.51 0.08 -2.33
N ILE A 126 -11.46 -0.84 -2.50
CA ILE A 126 -11.83 -1.78 -1.42
C ILE A 126 -10.60 -2.56 -0.93
N HIS A 127 -9.73 -2.99 -1.85
CA HIS A 127 -8.50 -3.70 -1.50
C HIS A 127 -7.46 -2.78 -0.84
N ILE A 128 -7.35 -1.51 -1.25
CA ILE A 128 -6.55 -0.49 -0.54
C ILE A 128 -7.00 -0.38 0.92
N TYR A 129 -8.30 -0.27 1.15
CA TYR A 129 -8.84 -0.14 2.50
C TYR A 129 -8.59 -1.41 3.35
N ARG A 130 -8.74 -2.61 2.77
CA ARG A 130 -8.42 -3.87 3.46
C ARG A 130 -6.95 -4.00 3.84
N ILE A 131 -6.04 -3.53 2.97
CA ILE A 131 -4.61 -3.44 3.30
C ILE A 131 -4.44 -2.54 4.52
N LEU A 132 -5.03 -1.34 4.50
CA LEU A 132 -4.96 -0.39 5.62
C LEU A 132 -5.44 -1.02 6.93
N GLU A 133 -6.58 -1.70 6.94
CA GLU A 133 -7.10 -2.38 8.14
C GLU A 133 -6.12 -3.41 8.71
N ARG A 134 -5.58 -4.28 7.85
CA ARG A 134 -4.63 -5.34 8.28
C ARG A 134 -3.36 -4.76 8.87
N ILE A 135 -2.79 -3.75 8.22
CA ILE A 135 -1.53 -3.15 8.69
C ILE A 135 -1.72 -2.29 9.93
N SER A 136 -2.89 -1.66 10.10
CA SER A 136 -3.18 -0.76 11.23
C SER A 136 -3.02 -1.46 12.59
N TYR A 137 -3.35 -2.75 12.65
CA TYR A 137 -3.17 -3.56 13.85
C TYR A 137 -1.79 -4.21 13.93
N ALA A 138 -1.34 -4.83 12.84
CA ALA A 138 -0.17 -5.71 12.88
C ALA A 138 1.16 -4.96 12.95
N PHE A 139 1.29 -3.83 12.23
CA PHE A 139 2.58 -3.15 12.08
C PHE A 139 3.12 -2.54 13.38
N PRO A 140 2.30 -1.89 14.23
CA PRO A 140 2.75 -1.45 15.54
C PRO A 140 3.32 -2.60 16.40
N LEU A 141 2.77 -3.81 16.28
CA LEU A 141 3.23 -4.99 17.02
C LEU A 141 4.52 -5.57 16.46
N ILE A 142 4.66 -5.63 15.13
CA ILE A 142 5.91 -6.02 14.47
C ILE A 142 7.03 -5.08 14.90
N TRP A 143 6.81 -3.78 14.80
CA TRP A 143 7.77 -2.77 15.24
C TRP A 143 8.15 -2.93 16.71
N ALA A 144 7.16 -3.10 17.60
CA ALA A 144 7.39 -3.26 19.03
C ALA A 144 8.23 -4.51 19.35
N SER A 145 8.04 -5.61 18.62
CA SER A 145 8.80 -6.85 18.80
C SER A 145 10.30 -6.72 18.51
N LYS A 146 10.71 -5.64 17.84
CA LYS A 146 12.11 -5.38 17.48
C LYS A 146 12.78 -4.28 18.33
N GLN A 147 12.05 -3.68 19.27
CA GLN A 147 12.61 -2.64 20.12
C GLN A 147 13.46 -3.23 21.25
N ASN A 148 14.55 -2.55 21.60
CA ASN A 148 15.42 -2.95 22.72
C ASN A 148 14.94 -2.41 24.09
N ASP A 149 14.20 -1.28 24.10
CA ASP A 149 13.61 -0.71 25.31
C ASP A 149 12.15 -1.15 25.46
N TYR A 150 11.94 -2.28 26.13
CA TYR A 150 10.60 -2.84 26.32
C TYR A 150 9.69 -1.99 27.21
N TYR A 151 10.24 -1.30 28.22
CA TYR A 151 9.43 -0.44 29.10
C TYR A 151 8.93 0.79 28.34
N GLY A 152 9.82 1.50 27.63
CA GLY A 152 9.41 2.62 26.79
C GLY A 152 8.50 2.21 25.63
N THR A 153 8.71 1.02 25.06
CA THR A 153 7.84 0.47 24.00
C THR A 153 6.46 0.12 24.54
N PHE A 154 6.38 -0.47 25.73
CA PHE A 154 5.10 -0.74 26.40
C PHE A 154 4.33 0.55 26.66
N ASP A 155 4.99 1.60 27.15
CA ASP A 155 4.35 2.90 27.38
C ASP A 155 3.83 3.54 26.08
N LYS A 156 4.56 3.39 24.97
CA LYS A 156 4.12 3.85 23.65
C LYS A 156 2.92 3.06 23.15
N LEU A 157 2.97 1.73 23.20
CA LEU A 157 1.84 0.87 22.82
C LEU A 157 0.60 1.17 23.65
N LYS A 158 0.77 1.35 24.97
CA LYS A 158 -0.33 1.73 25.86
C LYS A 158 -1.00 3.02 25.38
N LYS A 159 -0.22 4.06 25.07
CA LYS A 159 -0.74 5.32 24.51
C LYS A 159 -1.47 5.13 23.19
N PHE A 160 -0.99 4.24 22.33
CA PHE A 160 -1.67 3.92 21.06
C PHE A 160 -3.09 3.37 21.32
N PHE A 161 -3.26 2.52 22.33
CA PHE A 161 -4.54 1.82 22.60
C PHE A 161 -5.40 2.42 23.74
N GLU A 162 -5.03 3.55 24.32
CA GLU A 162 -5.69 4.12 25.51
C GLU A 162 -7.10 4.72 25.26
N LYS A 163 -7.39 5.34 24.10
CA LYS A 163 -8.63 6.13 23.87
C LYS A 163 -9.79 5.36 23.24
N LYS A 164 -10.89 5.06 23.97
CA LYS A 164 -12.00 4.13 23.59
C LYS A 164 -12.67 4.29 22.21
N ASP A 165 -12.76 5.48 21.65
CA ASP A 165 -13.76 5.73 20.58
C ASP A 165 -13.20 5.94 19.15
N ALA A 166 -11.88 5.82 18.93
CA ALA A 166 -11.24 5.99 17.62
C ALA A 166 -9.96 5.14 17.44
N LYS A 167 -9.91 3.99 18.12
CA LYS A 167 -8.67 3.37 18.63
C LYS A 167 -7.60 3.02 17.60
N GLU A 168 -7.97 2.33 16.53
CA GLU A 168 -6.99 1.60 15.73
C GLU A 168 -6.30 2.48 14.70
N LEU A 169 -7.05 3.33 13.99
CA LEU A 169 -6.48 4.23 13.00
C LEU A 169 -5.60 5.30 13.66
N ASN A 170 -6.06 5.86 14.78
CA ASN A 170 -5.28 6.86 15.49
C ASN A 170 -4.01 6.24 16.12
N ALA A 171 -4.11 5.01 16.65
CA ALA A 171 -2.95 4.21 17.05
C ALA A 171 -1.95 4.05 15.90
N PHE A 172 -2.46 3.68 14.72
CA PHE A 172 -1.61 3.47 13.55
C PHE A 172 -0.90 4.75 13.10
N LYS A 173 -1.57 5.90 13.08
CA LYS A 173 -0.92 7.18 12.77
C LYS A 173 0.16 7.57 13.79
N MET A 174 -0.11 7.37 15.09
CA MET A 174 0.87 7.61 16.14
C MET A 174 2.10 6.70 15.99
N PHE A 175 1.88 5.45 15.59
CA PHE A 175 2.94 4.52 15.20
C PHE A 175 3.74 5.08 14.02
N LEU A 176 3.10 5.45 12.91
CA LEU A 176 3.79 5.98 11.72
C LEU A 176 4.65 7.21 12.05
N SER A 177 4.13 8.15 12.87
CA SER A 177 4.90 9.31 13.34
C SER A 177 6.13 8.94 14.16
N SER A 178 6.06 7.87 14.94
CA SER A 178 7.18 7.37 15.73
C SER A 178 8.17 6.54 14.91
N PHE A 179 7.70 5.91 13.82
CA PHE A 179 8.45 4.95 13.04
C PHE A 179 9.19 5.56 11.84
N LEU A 180 8.49 6.35 11.01
CA LEU A 180 9.04 6.93 9.77
C LEU A 180 9.76 8.27 9.97
N GLY A 181 9.49 8.95 11.10
CA GLY A 181 9.97 10.32 11.34
C GLY A 181 9.20 11.38 10.56
N SER A 182 9.44 12.66 10.89
CA SER A 182 8.67 13.79 10.35
C SER A 182 8.96 14.09 8.88
N THR A 183 10.18 13.82 8.40
CA THR A 183 10.58 14.13 7.02
C THR A 183 9.79 13.32 5.99
N LEU A 184 9.70 11.99 6.16
CA LEU A 184 8.97 11.12 5.23
C LEU A 184 7.46 11.38 5.25
N LEU A 185 6.91 11.72 6.42
CA LEU A 185 5.50 12.09 6.57
C LEU A 185 5.13 13.43 5.93
N SER A 186 6.13 14.31 5.73
CA SER A 186 5.95 15.63 5.12
C SER A 186 6.21 15.64 3.60
N VAL A 187 6.54 14.49 3.02
CA VAL A 187 6.66 14.36 1.55
C VAL A 187 5.28 14.57 0.93
N ASN A 188 5.26 15.30 -0.18
CA ASN A 188 4.05 15.64 -0.90
C ASN A 188 3.66 14.52 -1.86
N SER A 189 2.38 14.18 -1.85
CA SER A 189 1.70 13.33 -2.81
C SER A 189 0.76 14.16 -3.67
N GLU A 190 0.80 13.91 -4.97
CA GLU A 190 0.00 14.63 -5.96
C GLU A 190 -1.15 13.76 -6.45
N ILE A 191 -2.38 14.27 -6.32
CA ILE A 191 -3.58 13.65 -6.85
C ILE A 191 -3.95 14.43 -8.11
N ASN A 192 -3.75 13.80 -9.26
CA ASN A 192 -4.17 14.35 -10.55
C ASN A 192 -5.62 13.92 -10.82
N LEU A 193 -6.46 14.90 -11.14
CA LEU A 193 -7.87 14.70 -11.44
C LEU A 193 -8.08 14.51 -12.93
N PHE A 194 -8.88 13.52 -13.26
CA PHE A 194 -9.29 13.21 -14.62
C PHE A 194 -10.77 12.85 -14.62
N SER A 195 -11.47 13.31 -15.64
CA SER A 195 -12.80 12.81 -15.99
C SER A 195 -13.02 12.99 -17.49
N VAL A 196 -13.93 12.19 -18.04
CA VAL A 196 -14.35 12.32 -19.44
C VAL A 196 -15.14 13.61 -19.70
N GLU A 197 -15.80 14.16 -18.67
CA GLU A 197 -16.55 15.42 -18.73
C GLU A 197 -15.98 16.43 -17.73
N ASP A 198 -15.79 17.69 -18.15
CA ASP A 198 -15.20 18.73 -17.29
C ASP A 198 -16.07 19.05 -16.06
N ASP A 199 -17.39 18.99 -16.19
CA ASP A 199 -18.31 19.21 -15.06
C ASP A 199 -18.17 18.14 -13.98
N TRP A 200 -17.94 16.87 -14.38
CA TRP A 200 -17.73 15.77 -13.44
C TRP A 200 -16.38 15.91 -12.74
N LYS A 201 -15.35 16.32 -13.47
CA LYS A 201 -14.03 16.64 -12.93
C LYS A 201 -14.11 17.70 -11.83
N ALA A 202 -14.94 18.74 -12.03
CA ALA A 202 -15.17 19.77 -11.02
C ALA A 202 -15.88 19.23 -9.77
N LEU A 203 -16.86 18.34 -9.93
CA LEU A 203 -17.52 17.65 -8.80
C LEU A 203 -16.56 16.72 -8.05
N HIS A 204 -15.67 16.01 -8.77
CA HIS A 204 -14.62 15.20 -8.17
C HIS A 204 -13.64 16.05 -7.36
N TYR A 205 -13.23 17.20 -7.89
CA TYR A 205 -12.40 18.17 -7.17
C TYR A 205 -13.07 18.62 -5.87
N GLN A 206 -14.31 19.08 -5.93
CA GLN A 206 -15.07 19.52 -4.75
C GLN A 206 -15.22 18.38 -3.73
N SER A 207 -15.54 17.18 -4.18
CA SER A 207 -15.62 15.99 -3.34
C SER A 207 -14.28 15.69 -2.66
N LEU A 208 -13.16 15.74 -3.39
CA LEU A 208 -11.82 15.52 -2.88
C LEU A 208 -11.43 16.56 -1.83
N ILE A 209 -11.65 17.84 -2.11
CA ILE A 209 -11.41 18.93 -1.16
C ILE A 209 -12.28 18.75 0.09
N SER A 210 -13.53 18.33 -0.03
CA SER A 210 -14.42 18.06 1.13
C SER A 210 -13.95 16.90 2.02
N LEU A 211 -13.11 16.01 1.49
CA LEU A 211 -12.55 14.85 2.21
C LEU A 211 -11.24 15.20 2.92
N ILE A 212 -10.44 16.08 2.30
CA ILE A 212 -9.13 16.49 2.80
C ILE A 212 -9.27 17.69 3.75
N GLY A 213 -10.15 18.63 3.45
CA GLY A 213 -10.24 19.96 4.04
C GLY A 213 -9.31 20.95 3.32
N GLU A 214 -9.81 22.13 2.98
CA GLU A 214 -9.05 23.15 2.21
C GLU A 214 -7.72 23.51 2.87
N ASP A 215 -7.71 23.69 4.19
CA ASP A 215 -6.51 24.05 4.96
C ASP A 215 -5.40 22.98 4.97
N ASN A 216 -5.73 21.75 4.55
CA ASN A 216 -4.81 20.62 4.53
C ASN A 216 -4.18 20.39 3.14
N ALA A 217 -4.60 21.14 2.12
CA ALA A 217 -3.95 21.10 0.80
C ALA A 217 -2.70 21.98 0.81
N GLU A 218 -1.54 21.43 0.43
CA GLU A 218 -0.29 22.20 0.32
C GLU A 218 -0.31 23.11 -0.92
N SER A 219 -0.92 22.63 -1.99
CA SER A 219 -1.17 23.36 -3.22
C SER A 219 -2.28 22.69 -4.00
N PHE A 220 -2.97 23.46 -4.85
CA PHE A 220 -3.95 22.92 -5.78
C PHE A 220 -3.94 23.73 -7.08
N LEU A 221 -4.28 23.04 -8.17
CA LEU A 221 -4.73 23.62 -9.42
C LEU A 221 -6.19 23.21 -9.56
N GLU A 222 -7.09 24.18 -9.49
CA GLU A 222 -8.53 23.93 -9.42
C GLU A 222 -8.98 22.98 -10.54
N ASN A 223 -9.74 21.93 -10.16
CA ASN A 223 -10.25 20.89 -11.06
C ASN A 223 -9.19 20.04 -11.78
N GLU A 224 -7.90 20.20 -11.50
CA GLU A 224 -6.84 19.42 -12.16
C GLU A 224 -5.97 18.65 -11.19
N ARG A 225 -5.64 19.26 -10.05
CA ARG A 225 -4.62 18.71 -9.17
C ARG A 225 -4.79 19.17 -7.73
N VAL A 226 -4.61 18.24 -6.80
CA VAL A 226 -4.50 18.53 -5.37
C VAL A 226 -3.24 17.88 -4.82
N THR A 227 -2.43 18.65 -4.09
CA THR A 227 -1.23 18.16 -3.42
C THR A 227 -1.46 18.10 -1.91
N ILE A 228 -1.20 16.94 -1.32
CA ILE A 228 -1.30 16.71 0.13
C ILE A 228 -0.02 16.11 0.68
N LYS A 229 0.23 16.31 1.97
CA LYS A 229 1.29 15.57 2.68
C LYS A 229 0.90 14.11 2.88
N ASN A 230 1.90 13.22 2.88
CA ASN A 230 1.71 11.78 3.06
C ASN A 230 1.02 11.40 4.38
N ASN A 231 1.20 12.18 5.45
CA ASN A 231 0.49 11.97 6.71
C ASN A 231 -1.05 12.05 6.57
N LEU A 232 -1.57 12.73 5.54
CA LEU A 232 -3.01 12.88 5.27
C LEU A 232 -3.57 11.77 4.37
N VAL A 233 -2.74 10.96 3.72
CA VAL A 233 -3.23 9.91 2.80
C VAL A 233 -4.06 8.85 3.54
N ILE A 234 -3.66 8.52 4.77
CA ILE A 234 -4.43 7.60 5.63
C ILE A 234 -5.80 8.17 5.99
N ASP A 235 -5.87 9.48 6.26
CA ASP A 235 -7.13 10.18 6.48
C ASP A 235 -8.02 10.16 5.24
N LEU A 236 -7.44 10.42 4.07
CA LEU A 236 -8.16 10.36 2.81
C LEU A 236 -8.80 9.00 2.59
N ILE A 237 -8.07 7.89 2.77
CA ILE A 237 -8.61 6.53 2.63
C ILE A 237 -9.81 6.33 3.57
N VAL A 238 -9.69 6.73 4.83
CA VAL A 238 -10.74 6.54 5.83
C VAL A 238 -11.94 7.45 5.57
N ASN A 239 -11.72 8.70 5.18
CA ASN A 239 -12.79 9.64 4.89
C ASN A 239 -13.58 9.20 3.65
N VAL A 240 -12.90 8.73 2.60
CA VAL A 240 -13.56 8.15 1.42
C VAL A 240 -14.38 6.92 1.81
N ARG A 241 -13.79 6.02 2.62
CA ARG A 241 -14.49 4.83 3.14
C ARG A 241 -15.77 5.21 3.89
N ASN A 242 -15.69 6.20 4.77
CA ASN A 242 -16.82 6.64 5.59
C ASN A 242 -17.90 7.33 4.77
N LYS A 243 -17.52 8.26 3.88
CA LYS A 243 -18.49 9.04 3.10
C LYS A 243 -19.14 8.23 1.98
N TYR A 244 -18.39 7.35 1.30
CA TYR A 244 -18.89 6.61 0.14
C TYR A 244 -19.41 5.20 0.48
N PHE A 245 -18.64 4.39 1.20
CA PHE A 245 -18.98 2.98 1.43
C PHE A 245 -19.82 2.74 2.69
N HIS A 246 -19.76 3.63 3.68
CA HIS A 246 -20.67 3.62 4.84
C HIS A 246 -21.65 4.79 4.81
N ALA A 247 -22.24 5.02 3.65
CA ALA A 247 -23.35 5.95 3.53
C ALA A 247 -24.52 5.48 4.42
N LEU A 248 -24.60 6.00 5.64
CA LEU A 248 -25.71 5.74 6.56
C LEU A 248 -26.84 6.69 6.20
N THR A 249 -27.98 6.15 5.75
CA THR A 249 -29.18 6.94 5.46
C THR A 249 -29.59 7.75 6.68
N GLY A 250 -29.65 9.08 6.55
CA GLY A 250 -30.03 10.01 7.63
C GLY A 250 -28.88 10.67 8.40
N LYS A 251 -27.61 10.47 8.01
CA LYS A 251 -26.49 11.32 8.45
C LYS A 251 -26.03 12.23 7.31
N ASP A 252 -26.06 13.55 7.52
CA ASP A 252 -25.73 14.63 6.56
C ASP A 252 -24.27 14.67 6.06
N GLN A 253 -23.51 13.58 6.20
CA GLN A 253 -22.06 13.55 5.91
C GLN A 253 -21.66 12.53 4.83
N SER A 254 -22.62 11.77 4.29
CA SER A 254 -22.35 10.75 3.26
C SER A 254 -22.40 11.35 1.86
N PHE A 255 -21.60 10.82 0.94
CA PHE A 255 -21.74 11.15 -0.47
C PHE A 255 -23.03 10.56 -1.03
N THR A 256 -23.81 11.42 -1.68
CA THR A 256 -24.93 11.02 -2.53
C THR A 256 -24.42 10.84 -3.97
N SER A 257 -25.26 10.28 -4.85
CA SER A 257 -24.97 10.18 -6.28
C SER A 257 -24.72 11.52 -6.97
N GLU A 258 -25.13 12.64 -6.35
CA GLU A 258 -24.87 13.99 -6.87
C GLU A 258 -23.44 14.47 -6.55
N HIS A 259 -22.82 13.94 -5.49
CA HIS A 259 -21.46 14.32 -5.10
C HIS A 259 -20.41 13.62 -5.97
N LEU A 260 -20.64 12.33 -6.26
CA LEU A 260 -19.73 11.50 -7.05
C LEU A 260 -20.46 10.91 -8.25
N ILE A 261 -20.47 11.67 -9.34
CA ILE A 261 -20.83 11.15 -10.67
C ILE A 261 -19.66 10.32 -11.18
N CYS A 262 -19.94 9.20 -11.86
CA CYS A 262 -18.92 8.25 -12.32
C CYS A 262 -17.85 7.93 -11.24
N PRO A 263 -18.22 7.28 -10.12
CA PRO A 263 -17.31 7.08 -9.00
C PRO A 263 -16.03 6.35 -9.39
N ASN A 264 -16.09 5.44 -10.36
CA ASN A 264 -14.91 4.76 -10.90
C ASN A 264 -13.80 5.71 -11.36
N GLU A 265 -14.11 6.86 -11.97
CA GLU A 265 -13.12 7.88 -12.37
C GLU A 265 -12.57 8.62 -11.15
N PHE A 266 -13.41 8.93 -10.17
CA PHE A 266 -12.94 9.52 -8.91
C PHE A 266 -11.95 8.58 -8.19
N PHE A 267 -12.28 7.29 -8.10
CA PHE A 267 -11.40 6.29 -7.49
C PHE A 267 -10.10 6.10 -8.28
N GLU A 268 -10.14 6.21 -9.62
CA GLU A 268 -8.94 6.21 -10.46
C GLU A 268 -7.92 7.26 -10.01
N CYS A 269 -8.39 8.48 -9.73
CA CYS A 269 -7.56 9.61 -9.36
C CYS A 269 -6.85 9.39 -8.01
N ILE A 270 -7.54 8.82 -7.02
CA ILE A 270 -7.02 8.71 -5.65
C ILE A 270 -6.26 7.40 -5.39
N ASN A 271 -6.56 6.33 -6.14
CA ASN A 271 -6.03 4.99 -5.87
C ASN A 271 -4.50 4.93 -5.94
N SER A 272 -3.90 5.63 -6.91
CA SER A 272 -2.45 5.63 -7.15
C SER A 272 -1.68 6.17 -5.94
N VAL A 273 -2.11 7.31 -5.38
CA VAL A 273 -1.51 7.92 -4.19
C VAL A 273 -1.70 7.02 -2.97
N CYS A 274 -2.92 6.49 -2.79
CA CYS A 274 -3.24 5.64 -1.65
C CYS A 274 -2.41 4.35 -1.65
N ILE A 275 -2.35 3.63 -2.78
CA ILE A 275 -1.60 2.37 -2.86
C ILE A 275 -0.09 2.62 -2.74
N SER A 276 0.45 3.69 -3.33
CA SER A 276 1.89 3.99 -3.25
C SER A 276 2.30 4.23 -1.81
N TRP A 277 1.51 5.01 -1.06
CA TRP A 277 1.80 5.26 0.34
C TRP A 277 1.70 3.99 1.20
N LEU A 278 0.69 3.16 0.99
CA LEU A 278 0.58 1.88 1.71
C LEU A 278 1.72 0.92 1.36
N ALA A 279 2.10 0.83 0.08
CA ALA A 279 3.22 0.01 -0.37
C ALA A 279 4.54 0.45 0.27
N PHE A 280 4.80 1.76 0.31
CA PHE A 280 5.95 2.33 1.01
C PHE A 280 6.00 1.89 2.47
N ILE A 281 4.90 2.06 3.21
CA ILE A 281 4.83 1.66 4.63
C ILE A 281 5.09 0.15 4.79
N VAL A 282 4.49 -0.68 3.92
CA VAL A 282 4.67 -2.15 3.96
C VAL A 282 6.13 -2.52 3.77
N VAL A 283 6.82 -1.95 2.79
CA VAL A 283 8.23 -2.23 2.53
C VAL A 283 9.13 -1.76 3.68
N GLU A 284 8.89 -0.58 4.26
CA GLU A 284 9.63 -0.08 5.44
C GLU A 284 9.46 -0.99 6.67
N VAL A 285 8.25 -1.50 6.90
CA VAL A 285 8.01 -2.44 8.01
C VAL A 285 8.67 -3.79 7.74
N ILE A 286 8.61 -4.31 6.51
CA ILE A 286 9.33 -5.54 6.15
C ILE A 286 10.84 -5.37 6.38
N LYS A 287 11.43 -4.24 5.97
CA LYS A 287 12.85 -3.92 6.21
C LYS A 287 13.20 -4.05 7.70
N THR A 288 12.38 -3.44 8.56
CA THR A 288 12.53 -3.54 10.02
C THR A 288 12.39 -4.97 10.53
N ASP A 289 11.45 -5.74 9.97
CA ASP A 289 11.20 -7.12 10.38
C ASP A 289 12.39 -8.05 10.05
N LEU A 290 13.01 -7.80 8.89
CA LEU A 290 14.19 -8.49 8.36
C LEU A 290 15.50 -8.13 9.10
N ARG A 291 15.50 -7.10 9.96
CA ARG A 291 16.71 -6.54 10.63
C ARG A 291 17.78 -6.03 9.65
N VAL A 292 17.34 -5.47 8.53
CA VAL A 292 18.20 -4.79 7.54
C VAL A 292 18.38 -3.32 7.91
#